data_AF-A0A1A8MK48-F1
#
_entry.id   AF-A0A1A8MK48-F1
#
_cell.length_a   1.000
_cell.length_b   1.000
_cell.length_c   1.000
_cell.angle_alpha   90.00
_cell.angle_beta   90.00
_cell.angle_gamma   90.00
#
_symmetry.space_group_name_H-M   'P 1'
#
loop_
_entity.id
_entity.type
_entity.pdbx_description
1 polymer ?
#
loop_
_entity_poly.entity_id
_entity_poly.type
_entity_poly.pdbx_seq_one_letter_code
_entity_poly.pdbx_strand_id
1 'polypeptide(L)'
;MDMKKRITLELRNRSPAEIVELVVDNSRSADGEVEGMTDDFTALEFLSMVNVGLSSLAKIPSLPKLRKLELSDNNLSGSLETLAEKCPNLTYLNLSGNKIKELSTLEALQNLKNLQSLDLFNCEITSLEEYRESVFELLPQVTYLDGFDQEDNEAPDSDANDEDEDGEDGAGPTGDYGEDDDEEEDEDGSEGGEEDYEDEEDYADEDEEQAGAQGQKRKRDVEDEGEDDDDDDEDN
;
A
#
# COMPACT_ATOMS: atom_id res chain seq x y z
N MET A 1 -11.91 8.60 8.61
CA MET A 1 -11.77 8.19 10.03
C MET A 1 -10.33 8.51 10.45
N ASP A 2 -10.06 8.92 11.70
CA ASP A 2 -8.67 9.16 12.15
C ASP A 2 -7.84 7.87 12.16
N MET A 3 -6.57 7.94 11.74
CA MET A 3 -5.65 6.79 11.68
C MET A 3 -5.52 6.05 13.02
N LYS A 4 -5.30 6.78 14.13
CA LYS A 4 -5.23 6.19 15.47
C LYS A 4 -6.47 5.37 15.84
N LYS A 5 -7.65 5.87 15.47
CA LYS A 5 -8.92 5.16 15.73
C LYS A 5 -9.03 3.91 14.86
N ARG A 6 -8.59 4.00 13.60
CA ARG A 6 -8.58 2.84 12.68
C ARG A 6 -7.69 1.72 13.21
N ILE A 7 -6.46 2.03 13.61
CA ILE A 7 -5.53 1.06 14.23
C ILE A 7 -6.16 0.39 15.45
N THR A 8 -6.76 1.18 16.35
CA THR A 8 -7.43 0.65 17.54
C THR A 8 -8.54 -0.36 17.19
N LEU A 9 -9.26 -0.14 16.09
CA LEU A 9 -10.29 -1.07 15.62
C LEU A 9 -9.68 -2.35 15.02
N GLU A 10 -8.57 -2.24 14.27
CA GLU A 10 -7.89 -3.40 13.65
C GLU A 10 -7.21 -4.32 14.67
N LEU A 11 -6.78 -3.78 15.81
CA LEU A 11 -6.22 -4.59 16.90
C LEU A 11 -7.25 -5.59 17.44
N ARG A 12 -8.55 -5.26 17.49
CA ARG A 12 -9.63 -6.14 17.99
C ARG A 12 -9.32 -6.79 19.35
N ASN A 13 -8.69 -6.05 20.26
CA ASN A 13 -8.20 -6.51 21.57
C ASN A 13 -7.01 -7.49 21.55
N ARG A 14 -6.38 -7.71 20.39
CA ARG A 14 -5.10 -8.42 20.29
C ARG A 14 -3.94 -7.52 20.69
N SER A 15 -2.82 -8.13 21.07
CA SER A 15 -1.59 -7.39 21.30
C SER A 15 -1.03 -6.87 19.96
N PRO A 16 -0.49 -5.64 19.88
CA PRO A 16 0.23 -5.16 18.69
C PRO A 16 1.34 -6.10 18.22
N ALA A 17 1.98 -6.82 19.16
CA ALA A 17 3.05 -7.77 18.86
C ALA A 17 2.58 -9.06 18.16
N GLU A 18 1.27 -9.32 18.09
CA GLU A 18 0.69 -10.48 17.41
C GLU A 18 0.15 -10.14 16.01
N ILE A 19 0.21 -8.87 15.62
CA ILE A 19 -0.33 -8.39 14.34
C ILE A 19 0.71 -8.61 13.25
N VAL A 20 0.36 -9.47 12.28
CA VAL A 20 1.17 -9.75 11.09
C VAL A 20 0.79 -8.85 9.91
N GLU A 21 -0.50 -8.53 9.80
CA GLU A 21 -1.06 -7.69 8.74
C GLU A 21 -1.83 -6.52 9.34
N LEU A 22 -1.58 -5.31 8.86
CA LEU A 22 -2.31 -4.11 9.27
C LEU A 22 -2.69 -3.26 8.05
N VAL A 23 -4.00 -3.07 7.88
CA VAL A 23 -4.56 -2.22 6.82
C VAL A 23 -5.27 -1.02 7.45
N VAL A 24 -4.80 0.19 7.13
CA VAL A 24 -5.39 1.44 7.65
C VAL A 24 -5.76 2.41 6.52
N ASP A 25 -6.03 1.87 5.34
CA ASP A 25 -6.37 2.63 4.14
C ASP A 25 -7.57 3.55 4.34
N ASN A 26 -7.59 4.66 3.58
CA ASN A 26 -8.65 5.67 3.60
C ASN A 26 -8.92 6.24 5.01
N SER A 27 -7.95 6.11 5.92
CA SER A 27 -7.92 6.82 7.19
C SER A 27 -7.32 8.22 6.99
N ARG A 28 -7.15 8.98 8.07
CA ARG A 28 -6.60 10.34 8.01
C ARG A 28 -5.48 10.48 9.02
N SER A 29 -4.30 10.82 8.51
CA SER A 29 -3.22 11.42 9.28
C SER A 29 -3.52 12.89 9.55
N ALA A 30 -3.32 13.39 10.78
CA ALA A 30 -3.62 14.79 11.10
C ALA A 30 -2.49 15.72 10.60
N ASP A 31 -1.24 15.31 10.80
CA ASP A 31 -0.05 16.13 10.50
C ASP A 31 0.72 15.65 9.26
N GLY A 32 0.16 14.70 8.49
CA GLY A 32 0.85 14.07 7.36
C GLY A 32 1.92 13.04 7.77
N GLU A 33 1.90 12.59 9.02
CA GLU A 33 2.81 11.59 9.57
C GLU A 33 2.04 10.36 10.08
N VAL A 34 2.76 9.27 10.28
CA VAL A 34 2.22 8.02 10.87
C VAL A 34 1.83 8.28 12.33
N GLU A 35 0.64 7.83 12.71
CA GLU A 35 0.07 8.06 14.03
C GLU A 35 -0.57 6.81 14.62
N GLY A 36 -0.29 6.52 15.90
CA GLY A 36 -0.93 5.42 16.63
C GLY A 36 -0.23 4.07 16.48
N MET A 37 0.87 4.02 15.73
CA MET A 37 1.78 2.89 15.70
C MET A 37 2.94 3.11 16.69
N THR A 38 3.46 2.02 17.23
CA THR A 38 4.60 1.98 18.18
C THR A 38 5.59 0.90 17.74
N ASP A 39 6.74 0.81 18.41
CA ASP A 39 7.72 -0.26 18.16
C ASP A 39 7.23 -1.65 18.64
N ASP A 40 6.02 -1.74 19.21
CA ASP A 40 5.45 -3.01 19.70
C ASP A 40 4.95 -3.92 18.57
N PHE A 41 4.77 -3.39 17.34
CA PHE A 41 4.36 -4.13 16.14
C PHE A 41 5.50 -4.99 15.57
N THR A 42 6.07 -5.85 16.41
CA THR A 42 7.28 -6.63 16.14
C THR A 42 7.07 -7.81 15.20
N ALA A 43 5.82 -8.28 15.03
CA ALA A 43 5.45 -9.37 14.13
C ALA A 43 4.92 -8.89 12.77
N LEU A 44 4.85 -7.57 12.53
CA LEU A 44 4.21 -7.03 11.34
C LEU A 44 5.05 -7.31 10.08
N GLU A 45 4.43 -7.95 9.11
CA GLU A 45 5.02 -8.36 7.82
C GLU A 45 4.39 -7.60 6.65
N PHE A 46 3.12 -7.22 6.78
CA PHE A 46 2.39 -6.41 5.80
C PHE A 46 1.76 -5.17 6.43
N LEU A 47 1.98 -4.01 5.81
CA LEU A 47 1.39 -2.74 6.22
C LEU A 47 0.84 -2.00 5.00
N SER A 48 -0.45 -1.69 5.04
CA SER A 48 -1.10 -0.84 4.04
C SER A 48 -1.60 0.47 4.64
N MET A 49 -1.14 1.58 4.06
CA MET A 49 -1.50 2.95 4.43
C MET A 49 -1.87 3.76 3.18
N VAL A 50 -2.75 3.21 2.35
CA VAL A 50 -3.17 3.82 1.08
C VAL A 50 -4.14 4.98 1.32
N ASN A 51 -3.92 6.09 0.64
CA ASN A 51 -4.80 7.27 0.69
C ASN A 51 -5.08 7.77 2.12
N VAL A 52 -4.04 7.88 2.95
CA VAL A 52 -4.16 8.37 4.34
C VAL A 52 -3.63 9.80 4.53
N GLY A 53 -3.08 10.38 3.46
CA GLY A 53 -2.61 11.76 3.42
C GLY A 53 -1.20 11.98 3.97
N LEU A 54 -0.34 10.95 3.97
CA LEU A 54 1.04 11.07 4.45
C LEU A 54 1.86 12.02 3.57
N SER A 55 2.63 12.90 4.19
CA SER A 55 3.67 13.72 3.55
C SER A 55 5.07 13.35 4.03
N SER A 56 5.18 12.59 5.14
CA SER A 56 6.44 12.17 5.73
C SER A 56 6.33 10.79 6.40
N LEU A 57 7.43 10.03 6.36
CA LEU A 57 7.58 8.73 7.03
C LEU A 57 8.43 8.81 8.31
N ALA A 58 8.82 10.02 8.75
CA ALA A 58 9.74 10.21 9.87
C ALA A 58 9.28 9.55 11.20
N LYS A 59 7.97 9.35 11.38
CA LYS A 59 7.36 8.72 12.56
C LYS A 59 6.98 7.25 12.38
N ILE A 60 7.40 6.59 11.29
CA ILE A 60 7.20 5.15 11.17
C ILE A 60 7.99 4.43 12.28
N PRO A 61 7.37 3.49 13.02
CA PRO A 61 8.08 2.73 14.05
C PRO A 61 9.10 1.77 13.43
N SER A 62 9.94 1.16 14.28
CA SER A 62 10.82 0.08 13.85
C SER A 62 10.00 -1.18 13.58
N LEU A 63 10.00 -1.64 12.33
CA LEU A 63 9.27 -2.82 11.88
C LEU A 63 10.25 -3.82 11.24
N PRO A 64 11.01 -4.56 12.08
CA PRO A 64 12.12 -5.39 11.60
C PRO A 64 11.67 -6.59 10.75
N LYS A 65 10.39 -7.00 10.83
CA LYS A 65 9.83 -8.10 10.03
C LYS A 65 9.04 -7.63 8.81
N LEU A 66 8.89 -6.33 8.59
CA LEU A 66 8.07 -5.83 7.51
C LEU A 66 8.68 -6.20 6.15
N ARG A 67 7.89 -6.87 5.31
CA ARG A 67 8.27 -7.29 3.97
C ARG A 67 7.54 -6.48 2.89
N LYS A 68 6.26 -6.18 3.12
CA LYS A 68 5.40 -5.48 2.14
C LYS A 68 4.83 -4.20 2.73
N LEU A 69 5.02 -3.09 2.01
CA LEU A 69 4.57 -1.75 2.42
C LEU A 69 3.84 -1.05 1.26
N GLU A 70 2.54 -0.80 1.44
CA GLU A 70 1.70 -0.05 0.50
C GLU A 70 1.51 1.39 0.97
N LEU A 71 2.01 2.36 0.20
CA LEU A 71 1.93 3.80 0.48
C LEU A 71 1.27 4.58 -0.66
N SER A 72 0.48 3.90 -1.49
CA SER A 72 -0.16 4.46 -2.68
C SER A 72 -1.08 5.64 -2.33
N ASP A 73 -1.22 6.58 -3.26
CA ASP A 73 -2.10 7.75 -3.15
C ASP A 73 -1.85 8.62 -1.90
N ASN A 74 -0.58 8.82 -1.56
CA ASN A 74 -0.16 9.75 -0.51
C ASN A 74 0.50 11.01 -1.12
N ASN A 75 1.04 11.89 -0.27
CA ASN A 75 1.70 13.14 -0.64
C ASN A 75 3.22 13.08 -0.40
N LEU A 76 3.83 11.89 -0.40
CA LEU A 76 5.26 11.74 -0.16
C LEU A 76 6.06 12.35 -1.30
N SER A 77 7.07 13.16 -0.99
CA SER A 77 7.97 13.75 -2.00
C SER A 77 9.44 13.44 -1.72
N GLY A 78 9.71 12.54 -0.77
CA GLY A 78 11.05 12.13 -0.35
C GLY A 78 11.12 11.72 1.11
N SER A 79 12.31 11.87 1.71
CA SER A 79 12.61 11.39 3.07
C SER A 79 12.42 9.88 3.26
N LEU A 80 12.88 9.11 2.26
CA LEU A 80 12.74 7.65 2.25
C LEU A 80 13.84 6.94 3.06
N GLU A 81 14.82 7.68 3.59
CA GLU A 81 15.96 7.13 4.36
C GLU A 81 15.47 6.42 5.63
N THR A 82 14.37 6.90 6.21
CA THR A 82 13.76 6.28 7.40
C THR A 82 13.33 4.84 7.13
N LEU A 83 12.94 4.50 5.90
CA LEU A 83 12.57 3.12 5.56
C LEU A 83 13.76 2.17 5.69
N ALA A 84 14.95 2.59 5.24
CA ALA A 84 16.16 1.78 5.36
C ALA A 84 16.56 1.50 6.82
N GLU A 85 16.32 2.47 7.71
CA GLU A 85 16.64 2.32 9.14
C GLU A 85 15.58 1.51 9.90
N LYS A 86 14.30 1.67 9.56
CA LYS A 86 13.17 1.13 10.33
C LYS A 86 12.61 -0.17 9.79
N CYS A 87 12.71 -0.40 8.48
CA CYS A 87 12.14 -1.55 7.78
C CYS A 87 13.22 -2.24 6.92
N PRO A 88 14.31 -2.76 7.52
CA PRO A 88 15.49 -3.24 6.78
C PRO A 88 15.24 -4.49 5.92
N ASN A 89 14.15 -5.24 6.19
CA ASN A 89 13.79 -6.47 5.50
C ASN A 89 12.70 -6.29 4.45
N LEU A 90 12.43 -5.04 4.05
CA LEU A 90 11.42 -4.74 3.06
C LEU A 90 11.80 -5.32 1.69
N THR A 91 10.88 -6.08 1.09
CA THR A 91 11.02 -6.71 -0.24
C THR A 91 10.12 -6.08 -1.28
N TYR A 92 8.98 -5.52 -0.86
CA TYR A 92 8.01 -4.85 -1.72
C TYR A 92 7.66 -3.46 -1.17
N LEU A 93 7.74 -2.44 -2.04
CA LEU A 93 7.36 -1.07 -1.72
C LEU A 93 6.52 -0.47 -2.84
N ASN A 94 5.30 -0.03 -2.51
CA ASN A 94 4.46 0.74 -3.43
C ASN A 94 4.41 2.21 -3.03
N LEU A 95 4.91 3.07 -3.92
CA LEU A 95 4.89 4.52 -3.80
C LEU A 95 4.03 5.17 -4.90
N SER A 96 3.20 4.41 -5.60
CA SER A 96 2.35 4.93 -6.67
C SER A 96 1.48 6.11 -6.22
N GLY A 97 1.23 7.06 -7.12
CA GLY A 97 0.40 8.24 -6.83
C GLY A 97 0.99 9.22 -5.81
N ASN A 98 2.29 9.13 -5.50
CA ASN A 98 3.00 10.09 -4.65
C ASN A 98 3.67 11.21 -5.49
N LYS A 99 4.31 12.17 -4.82
CA LYS A 99 4.96 13.35 -5.41
C LYS A 99 6.46 13.15 -5.62
N ILE A 100 6.85 11.96 -6.06
CA ILE A 100 8.25 11.63 -6.37
C ILE A 100 8.58 12.19 -7.75
N LYS A 101 9.54 13.13 -7.81
CA LYS A 101 9.87 13.88 -9.04
C LYS A 101 11.23 13.55 -9.62
N GLU A 102 12.20 13.27 -8.76
CA GLU A 102 13.62 13.20 -9.12
C GLU A 102 14.23 11.87 -8.68
N LEU A 103 15.18 11.35 -9.46
CA LEU A 103 15.95 10.15 -9.11
C LEU A 103 16.71 10.29 -7.79
N SER A 104 17.17 11.50 -7.46
CA SER A 104 17.82 11.83 -6.18
C SER A 104 16.97 11.43 -4.96
N THR A 105 15.63 11.47 -5.11
CA THR A 105 14.70 11.10 -4.04
C THR A 105 14.71 9.61 -3.73
N LEU A 106 15.11 8.79 -4.72
CA LEU A 106 15.17 7.33 -4.60
C LEU A 106 16.54 6.84 -4.12
N GLU A 107 17.57 7.70 -4.06
CA GLU A 107 18.93 7.30 -3.63
C GLU A 107 18.93 6.62 -2.26
N ALA A 108 18.06 7.08 -1.36
CA ALA A 108 17.88 6.51 -0.03
C ALA A 108 17.50 5.00 -0.05
N LEU A 109 16.79 4.56 -1.09
CA LEU A 109 16.34 3.18 -1.25
C LEU A 109 17.49 2.22 -1.59
N GLN A 110 18.67 2.72 -2.00
CA GLN A 110 19.88 1.89 -2.19
C GLN A 110 20.27 1.12 -0.92
N ASN A 111 19.87 1.60 0.25
CA ASN A 111 20.17 0.95 1.53
C ASN A 111 19.22 -0.21 1.86
N LEU A 112 18.07 -0.31 1.18
CA LEU A 112 17.16 -1.44 1.30
C LEU A 112 17.66 -2.58 0.43
N LYS A 113 18.58 -3.38 0.97
CA LYS A 113 19.28 -4.45 0.23
C LYS A 113 18.39 -5.61 -0.20
N ASN A 114 17.25 -5.79 0.47
CA ASN A 114 16.29 -6.85 0.18
C ASN A 114 15.13 -6.38 -0.71
N LEU A 115 15.09 -5.10 -1.11
CA LEU A 115 14.00 -4.57 -1.92
C LEU A 115 14.06 -5.15 -3.33
N GLN A 116 13.04 -5.92 -3.70
CA GLN A 116 12.95 -6.61 -4.99
C GLN A 116 11.91 -5.96 -5.91
N SER A 117 10.81 -5.46 -5.36
CA SER A 117 9.73 -4.85 -6.14
C SER A 117 9.46 -3.42 -5.68
N LEU A 118 9.45 -2.51 -6.65
CA LEU A 118 9.16 -1.09 -6.44
C LEU A 118 8.09 -0.63 -7.44
N ASP A 119 7.05 0.01 -6.94
CA ASP A 119 6.02 0.64 -7.77
C ASP A 119 6.07 2.16 -7.58
N LEU A 120 6.24 2.89 -8.69
CA LEU A 120 6.27 4.35 -8.79
C LEU A 120 5.23 4.84 -9.79
N PHE A 121 4.25 4.02 -10.17
CA PHE A 121 3.22 4.38 -11.13
C PHE A 121 2.52 5.68 -10.71
N ASN A 122 2.16 6.52 -11.69
CA ASN A 122 1.52 7.82 -11.42
C ASN A 122 2.33 8.77 -10.51
N CYS A 123 3.65 8.63 -10.43
CA CYS A 123 4.56 9.66 -9.90
C CYS A 123 5.10 10.56 -11.02
N GLU A 124 5.57 11.76 -10.70
CA GLU A 124 6.13 12.69 -11.70
C GLU A 124 7.42 12.15 -12.36
N ILE A 125 8.19 11.33 -11.64
CA ILE A 125 9.42 10.70 -12.13
C ILE A 125 9.20 9.78 -13.35
N THR A 126 8.00 9.20 -13.50
CA THR A 126 7.71 8.27 -14.62
C THR A 126 7.64 8.99 -15.97
N SER A 127 7.53 10.32 -15.96
CA SER A 127 7.54 11.15 -17.18
C SER A 127 8.95 11.50 -17.67
N LEU A 128 10.00 11.10 -16.93
CA LEU A 128 11.38 11.33 -17.34
C LEU A 128 11.77 10.41 -18.50
N GLU A 129 12.59 10.92 -19.41
CA GLU A 129 13.24 10.09 -20.43
C GLU A 129 14.13 9.03 -19.74
N GLU A 130 14.14 7.81 -20.27
CA GLU A 130 14.97 6.71 -19.73
C GLU A 130 14.67 6.41 -18.25
N TYR A 131 13.45 6.70 -17.77
CA TYR A 131 13.04 6.51 -16.37
C TYR A 131 13.35 5.09 -15.85
N ARG A 132 12.89 4.04 -16.55
CA ARG A 132 13.11 2.64 -16.11
C ARG A 132 14.59 2.31 -16.03
N GLU A 133 15.35 2.61 -17.08
CA GLU A 133 16.80 2.34 -17.14
C GLU A 133 17.54 3.06 -16.01
N SER A 134 17.21 4.33 -15.79
CA SER A 134 17.82 5.15 -14.72
C SER A 134 17.51 4.61 -13.33
N VAL A 135 16.29 4.12 -13.09
CA VAL A 135 15.91 3.52 -11.81
C VAL A 135 16.62 2.19 -11.58
N PHE A 136 16.71 1.32 -12.60
CA PHE A 136 17.46 0.06 -12.49
C PHE A 136 18.97 0.27 -12.31
N GLU A 137 19.56 1.29 -12.95
CA GLU A 137 20.96 1.67 -12.73
C GLU A 137 21.18 2.18 -11.29
N LEU A 138 20.25 2.98 -10.78
CA LEU A 138 20.31 3.53 -9.42
C LEU A 138 20.08 2.45 -8.33
N LEU A 139 19.16 1.53 -8.57
CA LEU A 139 18.69 0.53 -7.63
C LEU A 139 18.89 -0.89 -8.21
N PRO A 140 20.14 -1.36 -8.35
CA PRO A 140 20.43 -2.65 -8.99
C PRO A 140 19.91 -3.87 -8.23
N GLN A 141 19.45 -3.70 -6.98
CA GLN A 141 18.80 -4.76 -6.21
C GLN A 141 17.32 -4.96 -6.59
N VAL A 142 16.68 -3.95 -7.19
CA VAL A 142 15.27 -4.03 -7.62
C VAL A 142 15.19 -4.91 -8.87
N THR A 143 14.36 -5.94 -8.79
CA THR A 143 14.11 -6.87 -9.90
C THR A 143 12.90 -6.43 -10.72
N TYR A 144 11.85 -5.96 -10.06
CA TYR A 144 10.59 -5.54 -10.68
C TYR A 144 10.31 -4.07 -10.40
N LEU A 145 10.07 -3.32 -11.46
CA LEU A 145 9.68 -1.91 -11.42
C LEU A 145 8.32 -1.76 -12.09
N ASP A 146 7.35 -1.19 -11.38
CA ASP A 146 5.97 -1.00 -11.87
C ASP A 146 5.33 -2.31 -12.38
N GLY A 147 5.67 -3.43 -11.76
CA GLY A 147 5.17 -4.77 -12.11
C GLY A 147 5.95 -5.50 -13.20
N PHE A 148 7.02 -4.92 -13.76
CA PHE A 148 7.80 -5.53 -14.84
C PHE A 148 9.29 -5.54 -14.55
N ASP A 149 10.00 -6.57 -14.99
CA ASP A 149 11.47 -6.62 -14.93
C ASP A 149 12.15 -5.77 -16.02
N GLN A 150 13.48 -5.86 -16.13
CA GLN A 150 14.24 -5.14 -17.17
C GLN A 150 13.98 -5.66 -18.60
N GLU A 151 13.46 -6.89 -18.73
CA GLU A 151 13.14 -7.55 -20.02
C GLU A 151 11.64 -7.44 -20.37
N ASP A 152 10.88 -6.62 -19.63
CA ASP A 152 9.42 -6.46 -19.74
C ASP A 152 8.60 -7.72 -19.41
N ASN A 153 9.15 -8.65 -18.63
CA ASN A 153 8.38 -9.76 -18.07
C ASN A 153 7.60 -9.29 -16.83
N GLU A 154 6.35 -9.73 -16.71
CA GLU A 154 5.50 -9.42 -15.56
C GLU A 154 6.00 -10.12 -14.29
N ALA A 155 5.94 -9.41 -13.17
CA ALA A 155 6.26 -9.97 -11.86
C ALA A 155 5.32 -11.15 -11.54
N PRO A 156 5.83 -12.24 -10.95
CA PRO A 156 4.97 -13.33 -10.49
C PRO A 156 4.01 -12.81 -9.40
N ASP A 157 2.78 -13.33 -9.38
CA ASP A 157 1.81 -13.02 -8.34
C ASP A 157 2.43 -13.30 -6.96
N SER A 158 2.62 -12.24 -6.17
CA SER A 158 3.38 -12.26 -4.92
C SER A 158 2.73 -13.08 -3.79
N ASP A 159 1.51 -13.56 -3.99
CA ASP A 159 0.75 -14.32 -2.98
C ASP A 159 1.13 -15.82 -2.94
N ALA A 160 2.05 -16.27 -3.82
CA ALA A 160 2.42 -17.68 -3.93
C ALA A 160 3.70 -18.09 -3.17
N ASN A 161 4.42 -17.17 -2.52
CA ASN A 161 5.78 -17.41 -2.01
C ASN A 161 5.98 -17.16 -0.50
N ASP A 162 4.94 -17.29 0.32
CA ASP A 162 5.09 -17.47 1.78
C ASP A 162 5.15 -18.96 2.19
N GLU A 163 5.55 -19.84 1.26
CA GLU A 163 6.09 -21.15 1.63
C GLU A 163 7.57 -20.97 1.94
N ASP A 164 7.87 -20.48 3.15
CA ASP A 164 9.23 -20.57 3.69
C ASP A 164 9.66 -22.06 3.65
N GLU A 165 10.56 -22.34 2.72
CA GLU A 165 11.48 -23.49 2.71
C GLU A 165 12.23 -23.54 4.05
N ASP A 166 11.65 -24.19 5.04
CA ASP A 166 12.41 -24.68 6.20
C ASP A 166 13.22 -25.91 5.78
N GLY A 167 14.36 -25.65 5.13
CA GLY A 167 15.59 -26.43 5.17
C GLY A 167 15.51 -27.93 4.87
N GLU A 168 15.79 -28.30 3.62
CA GLU A 168 16.45 -29.58 3.37
C GLU A 168 17.83 -29.59 4.03
N ASP A 169 17.96 -30.31 5.15
CA ASP A 169 19.22 -30.88 5.61
C ASP A 169 18.94 -32.07 6.53
N GLY A 170 18.95 -33.29 5.97
CA GLY A 170 18.77 -34.48 6.79
C GLY A 170 18.59 -35.80 6.07
N ALA A 171 19.49 -36.15 5.15
CA ALA A 171 19.62 -37.52 4.71
C ALA A 171 19.87 -38.45 5.92
N GLY A 172 18.87 -39.27 6.25
CA GLY A 172 19.00 -40.42 7.15
C GLY A 172 18.22 -41.59 6.55
N PRO A 173 18.84 -42.75 6.28
CA PRO A 173 18.10 -43.91 5.82
C PRO A 173 17.34 -44.49 7.01
N THR A 174 16.02 -44.37 7.03
CA THR A 174 15.18 -45.15 7.95
C THR A 174 15.07 -46.57 7.42
N GLY A 175 15.99 -47.40 7.89
CA GLY A 175 15.85 -48.85 7.82
C GLY A 175 14.80 -49.34 8.81
N ASP A 176 13.95 -50.23 8.32
CA ASP A 176 13.58 -51.49 8.96
C ASP A 176 13.05 -51.43 10.41
N TYR A 177 11.74 -51.24 10.50
CA TYR A 177 10.85 -51.82 11.51
C TYR A 177 9.58 -52.11 10.71
N GLY A 178 9.17 -53.36 10.45
CA GLY A 178 8.85 -54.38 11.42
C GLY A 178 7.37 -54.68 11.18
N GLU A 179 7.08 -55.92 10.76
CA GLU A 179 5.76 -56.48 10.51
C GLU A 179 4.74 -56.08 11.59
N ASP A 180 3.56 -55.66 11.17
CA ASP A 180 2.32 -56.11 11.78
C ASP A 180 1.22 -56.09 10.71
N ASP A 181 0.66 -57.29 10.51
CA ASP A 181 -0.63 -57.55 9.91
C ASP A 181 -1.69 -56.60 10.49
N ASP A 182 -2.58 -56.11 9.63
CA ASP A 182 -4.00 -56.26 9.88
C ASP A 182 -4.74 -56.04 8.55
N GLU A 183 -5.20 -57.16 8.00
CA GLU A 183 -6.23 -57.24 6.98
C GLU A 183 -7.53 -56.66 7.55
N GLU A 184 -8.15 -55.70 6.87
CA GLU A 184 -9.60 -55.65 6.74
C GLU A 184 -9.93 -55.09 5.36
N GLU A 185 -10.58 -55.94 4.56
CA GLU A 185 -11.27 -55.60 3.32
C GLU A 185 -12.55 -54.79 3.64
N ASP A 186 -13.03 -54.03 2.64
CA ASP A 186 -14.43 -53.74 2.29
C ASP A 186 -14.43 -52.40 1.51
N GLU A 187 -14.65 -52.39 0.19
CA GLU A 187 -15.97 -52.25 -0.48
C GLU A 187 -16.80 -51.09 0.13
N ASP A 188 -17.37 -50.11 -0.57
CA ASP A 188 -17.74 -49.81 -1.94
C ASP A 188 -17.86 -48.24 -2.00
N GLY A 189 -17.87 -47.53 -3.13
CA GLY A 189 -18.92 -47.54 -4.13
C GLY A 189 -20.18 -46.76 -3.70
N SER A 190 -20.15 -45.42 -3.72
CA SER A 190 -21.41 -44.66 -3.92
C SER A 190 -21.20 -43.33 -4.63
N GLU A 191 -21.79 -43.30 -5.82
CA GLU A 191 -22.15 -42.12 -6.61
C GLU A 191 -23.14 -41.20 -5.87
N GLY A 192 -23.23 -39.97 -6.35
CA GLY A 192 -24.52 -39.27 -6.47
C GLY A 192 -24.71 -38.06 -5.56
N GLY A 193 -24.95 -36.90 -6.18
CA GLY A 193 -25.50 -35.74 -5.49
C GLY A 193 -25.23 -34.40 -6.17
N GLU A 194 -25.63 -34.28 -7.44
CA GLU A 194 -25.92 -32.97 -8.03
C GLU A 194 -27.16 -32.40 -7.33
N GLU A 195 -27.11 -31.16 -6.83
CA GLU A 195 -28.30 -30.34 -6.67
C GLU A 195 -28.01 -28.91 -7.15
N ASP A 196 -28.61 -28.63 -8.30
CA ASP A 196 -28.89 -27.34 -8.90
C ASP A 196 -29.51 -26.35 -7.89
N TYR A 197 -29.07 -25.10 -7.96
CA TYR A 197 -29.92 -23.96 -7.64
C TYR A 197 -30.11 -23.15 -8.92
N GLU A 198 -31.16 -23.48 -9.67
CA GLU A 198 -31.77 -22.57 -10.64
C GLU A 198 -32.69 -21.58 -9.91
N ASP A 199 -32.65 -20.34 -10.37
CA ASP A 199 -33.81 -19.55 -10.81
C ASP A 199 -34.22 -18.26 -10.05
N GLU A 200 -34.70 -17.35 -10.91
CA GLU A 200 -35.50 -16.13 -10.78
C GLU A 200 -34.74 -14.79 -10.57
N GLU A 201 -34.47 -14.03 -11.66
CA GLU A 201 -35.37 -13.13 -12.45
C GLU A 201 -35.72 -11.85 -11.65
N ASP A 202 -35.08 -10.72 -11.97
CA ASP A 202 -35.54 -9.66 -12.88
C ASP A 202 -36.75 -8.84 -12.37
N TYR A 203 -36.50 -7.56 -12.07
CA TYR A 203 -37.49 -6.48 -12.18
C TYR A 203 -36.79 -5.16 -12.53
N ALA A 204 -36.78 -4.87 -13.83
CA ALA A 204 -37.37 -3.67 -14.45
C ALA A 204 -37.15 -2.29 -13.80
N ASP A 205 -36.33 -1.51 -14.50
CA ASP A 205 -36.55 -0.16 -15.03
C ASP A 205 -37.93 0.51 -14.80
N GLU A 206 -37.91 1.78 -14.36
CA GLU A 206 -38.95 2.77 -14.69
C GLU A 206 -38.34 4.20 -14.64
N ASP A 207 -38.18 4.76 -15.84
CA ASP A 207 -38.14 6.18 -16.19
C ASP A 207 -39.18 7.03 -15.45
N GLU A 208 -38.88 8.30 -15.17
CA GLU A 208 -39.65 9.39 -15.78
C GLU A 208 -39.03 10.79 -15.58
N GLU A 209 -39.35 11.62 -16.56
CA GLU A 209 -38.76 12.89 -16.93
C GLU A 209 -39.23 14.11 -16.11
N GLN A 210 -38.57 15.23 -16.41
CA GLN A 210 -39.17 16.51 -16.83
C GLN A 210 -39.15 17.71 -15.85
N ALA A 211 -38.20 18.61 -16.18
CA ALA A 211 -38.42 19.99 -16.65
C ALA A 211 -38.86 21.13 -15.71
N GLY A 212 -38.21 22.28 -15.96
CA GLY A 212 -38.68 23.65 -15.67
C GLY A 212 -37.84 24.34 -14.59
N ALA A 213 -37.38 25.59 -14.69
CA ALA A 213 -37.62 26.64 -15.66
C ALA A 213 -36.57 27.76 -15.47
N GLN A 214 -36.53 28.62 -16.47
CA GLN A 214 -35.72 29.82 -16.66
C GLN A 214 -35.81 30.86 -15.52
N GLY A 215 -34.74 31.64 -15.32
CA GLY A 215 -34.76 32.86 -14.49
C GLY A 215 -33.61 33.82 -14.81
N GLN A 216 -33.92 34.95 -15.43
CA GLN A 216 -33.00 35.98 -15.93
C GLN A 216 -32.47 36.95 -14.87
N LYS A 217 -31.25 37.47 -15.13
CA LYS A 217 -30.75 38.86 -14.93
C LYS A 217 -30.95 39.54 -13.56
N ARG A 218 -29.84 40.05 -12.99
CA ARG A 218 -29.62 41.50 -12.75
C ARG A 218 -28.18 41.79 -12.29
N LYS A 219 -27.52 42.64 -13.08
CA LYS A 219 -26.43 43.53 -12.65
C LYS A 219 -26.88 44.37 -11.45
N ARG A 220 -25.95 44.68 -10.55
CA ARG A 220 -25.93 45.94 -9.82
C ARG A 220 -24.47 46.30 -9.54
N ASP A 221 -23.99 47.24 -10.35
CA ASP A 221 -22.91 48.15 -10.01
C ASP A 221 -23.37 49.01 -8.82
N VAL A 222 -22.50 49.20 -7.83
CA VAL A 222 -22.50 50.38 -6.95
C VAL A 222 -21.03 50.78 -6.82
N GLU A 223 -20.69 51.80 -7.59
CA GLU A 223 -19.63 52.76 -7.28
C GLU A 223 -20.01 53.43 -5.95
N ASP A 224 -19.08 53.52 -5.01
CA ASP A 224 -19.09 54.60 -4.05
C ASP A 224 -17.65 55.04 -3.78
N GLU A 225 -17.46 56.35 -3.95
CA GLU A 225 -16.22 57.10 -3.99
C GLU A 225 -15.84 57.63 -2.59
N GLY A 226 -14.61 58.13 -2.48
CA GLY A 226 -14.04 58.80 -1.32
C GLY A 226 -12.66 58.20 -1.04
N GLU A 227 -11.57 58.59 -1.70
CA GLU A 227 -10.95 59.95 -1.78
C GLU A 227 -10.63 60.60 -0.44
N ASP A 228 -9.46 61.22 -0.42
CA ASP A 228 -8.83 62.14 0.53
C ASP A 228 -7.88 61.48 1.57
N ASP A 229 -6.57 61.55 1.36
CA ASP A 229 -5.66 62.68 1.70
C ASP A 229 -5.23 62.53 3.19
N ASP A 230 -4.03 62.84 3.67
CA ASP A 230 -2.79 63.41 3.16
C ASP A 230 -1.77 63.26 4.32
N ASP A 231 -0.51 63.53 4.02
CA ASP A 231 0.52 64.10 4.90
C ASP A 231 1.19 63.25 6.01
N ASP A 232 2.47 63.00 5.73
CA ASP A 232 3.63 63.53 6.45
C ASP A 232 3.58 63.57 7.99
N ASP A 233 4.55 62.91 8.63
CA ASP A 233 5.52 63.65 9.44
C ASP A 233 6.78 62.82 9.72
N GLU A 234 7.92 63.48 9.48
CA GLU A 234 9.28 63.09 9.85
C GLU A 234 9.50 63.16 11.38
N ASP A 235 10.75 62.84 11.76
CA ASP A 235 11.42 63.13 13.04
C ASP A 235 11.30 62.08 14.16
N ASN A 236 12.31 61.20 14.25
CA ASN A 236 13.49 61.45 15.12
C ASN A 236 14.48 60.27 15.14
#